data_AF-A0A2D4GRI6-F1
#
_entry.id   AF-A0A2D4GRI6-F1
#
_cell.length_a   1.000
_cell.length_b   1.000
_cell.length_c   1.000
_cell.angle_alpha   90.00
_cell.angle_beta   90.00
_cell.angle_gamma   90.00
#
_symmetry.space_group_name_H-M   'P 1'
#
loop_
_entity.id
_entity.type
_entity.pdbx_description
1 polymer ?
#
loop_
_entity_poly.entity_id
_entity_poly.type
_entity_poly.pdbx_seq_one_letter_code
_entity_poly.pdbx_strand_id
1 'polypeptide(L)'
;AILDLKKLNQYIIHKKFKMHTLQSILLSVRQGDYLASIDLTKAYLHIPIRPSFSKFLRFCYNGQHYEYTAMPFGLSSAPRTFTKILVALIGHLRDAPIRLHCYLDDVLILASSTEQAQTNTNLTIQTLTDHGFSIKN
;
A
#
# COMPACT_ATOMS: atom_id res chain seq x y z
N ALA A 1 -11.11 8.17 14.35
CA ALA A 1 -12.24 7.23 14.42
C ALA A 1 -12.28 6.41 13.13
N ILE A 2 -12.59 5.11 13.21
CA ILE A 2 -12.70 4.23 12.03
C ILE A 2 -14.19 4.12 11.69
N LEU A 3 -14.53 4.31 10.41
CA LEU A 3 -15.91 4.16 9.93
C LEU A 3 -16.31 2.68 9.94
N ASP A 4 -17.42 2.33 10.60
CA ASP A 4 -17.93 0.95 10.56
C ASP A 4 -18.57 0.67 9.19
N LEU A 5 -17.85 -0.07 8.36
CA LEU A 5 -18.24 -0.45 7.01
C LEU A 5 -18.75 -1.89 6.91
N LYS A 6 -19.00 -2.59 8.03
CA LYS A 6 -19.42 -4.01 8.02
C LYS A 6 -20.66 -4.26 7.15
N LYS A 7 -21.70 -3.42 7.27
CA LYS A 7 -22.92 -3.55 6.46
C LYS A 7 -22.65 -3.26 4.98
N LEU A 8 -21.90 -2.20 4.66
CA LEU A 8 -21.56 -1.86 3.28
C LEU A 8 -20.76 -2.99 2.62
N ASN A 9 -19.81 -3.58 3.35
CA ASN A 9 -18.95 -4.65 2.85
C ASN A 9 -19.72 -5.90 2.38
N GLN A 10 -20.95 -6.13 2.87
CA GLN A 10 -21.80 -7.23 2.40
C GLN A 10 -22.23 -7.07 0.94
N TYR A 11 -22.24 -5.84 0.42
CA TYR A 11 -22.63 -5.51 -0.95
C TYR A 11 -21.44 -5.35 -1.90
N ILE A 12 -20.22 -5.41 -1.39
CA ILE A 12 -19.00 -5.28 -2.19
C ILE A 12 -18.60 -6.65 -2.71
N ILE A 13 -18.42 -6.76 -4.02
CA ILE A 13 -17.97 -7.99 -4.65
C ILE A 13 -16.54 -8.30 -4.22
N HIS A 14 -16.37 -9.34 -3.40
CA HIS A 14 -15.07 -9.81 -2.98
C HIS A 14 -14.34 -10.49 -4.15
N LYS A 15 -13.18 -9.96 -4.52
CA LYS A 15 -12.29 -10.53 -5.54
C LYS A 15 -11.07 -11.13 -4.86
N LYS A 16 -10.78 -12.41 -5.12
CA LYS A 16 -9.55 -13.04 -4.66
C LYS A 16 -8.33 -12.36 -5.29
N PHE A 17 -7.25 -12.27 -4.53
CA PHE A 17 -5.97 -11.74 -4.96
C PHE A 17 -4.86 -12.41 -4.14
N LYS A 18 -3.62 -12.33 -4.62
CA LYS A 18 -2.44 -12.80 -3.89
C LYS A 18 -1.70 -11.58 -3.35
N MET A 19 -1.30 -11.66 -2.09
CA MET A 19 -0.33 -10.78 -1.46
C MET A 19 0.91 -11.61 -1.12
N HIS A 20 2.06 -10.96 -0.97
CA HIS A 20 3.16 -11.59 -0.28
C HIS A 20 2.72 -11.93 1.15
N THR A 21 2.98 -13.15 1.57
CA THR A 21 2.85 -13.55 2.97
C THR A 21 4.19 -13.30 3.66
N LEU A 22 4.16 -13.08 4.97
CA LEU A 22 5.39 -12.96 5.76
C LEU A 22 6.32 -14.16 5.52
N GLN A 23 5.77 -15.38 5.46
CA GLN A 23 6.53 -16.58 5.13
C GLN A 23 7.21 -16.51 3.76
N SER A 24 6.52 -16.02 2.72
CA SER A 24 7.11 -15.89 1.39
C SER A 24 8.23 -14.85 1.34
N ILE A 25 8.16 -13.82 2.17
CA ILE A 25 9.19 -12.79 2.30
C ILE A 25 10.39 -13.37 3.07
N LEU A 26 10.15 -14.07 4.18
CA LEU A 26 11.23 -14.70 4.94
C LEU A 26 12.02 -15.72 4.11
N LEU A 27 11.33 -16.49 3.26
CA LEU A 27 11.98 -17.44 2.34
C LEU A 27 12.79 -16.77 1.22
N SER A 28 12.55 -15.49 0.93
CA SER A 28 13.32 -14.76 -0.08
C SER A 28 14.58 -14.10 0.49
N VAL A 29 14.68 -13.95 1.82
CA VAL A 29 15.87 -13.43 2.52
C VAL A 29 17.00 -14.44 2.43
N ARG A 30 18.19 -13.96 2.08
CA ARG A 30 19.42 -14.75 1.99
C ARG A 30 20.34 -14.40 3.15
N GLN A 31 21.20 -15.34 3.53
CA GLN A 31 22.23 -15.08 4.52
C GLN A 31 23.15 -13.94 4.03
N GLY A 32 23.38 -12.95 4.90
CA GLY A 32 24.18 -11.76 4.59
C GLY A 32 23.40 -10.63 3.92
N ASP A 33 22.09 -10.75 3.72
CA ASP A 33 21.27 -9.64 3.24
C ASP A 33 21.20 -8.50 4.26
N TYR A 34 21.27 -7.28 3.75
CA TYR A 34 20.87 -6.06 4.42
C TYR A 34 19.41 -5.76 4.07
N LEU A 35 18.62 -5.41 5.09
CA LEU A 35 17.20 -5.13 4.96
C LEU A 35 16.94 -3.65 5.20
N ALA A 36 16.13 -3.04 4.34
CA ALA A 36 15.55 -1.73 4.55
C ALA A 36 14.03 -1.83 4.42
N SER A 37 13.29 -1.03 5.19
CA SER A 37 11.84 -0.91 5.07
C SER A 37 11.48 0.55 4.79
N ILE A 38 10.55 0.75 3.87
CA ILE A 38 9.93 2.05 3.60
C ILE A 38 8.47 1.95 4.06
N ASP A 39 8.09 2.79 5.02
CA ASP A 39 6.71 2.86 5.52
C ASP A 39 5.93 3.96 4.79
N LEU A 40 4.81 3.58 4.15
CA LEU A 40 3.93 4.52 3.47
C LEU A 40 2.98 5.19 4.47
N THR A 41 3.09 6.53 4.64
CA THR A 41 2.14 7.26 5.50
C THR A 41 0.73 7.19 4.95
N LYS A 42 -0.31 7.23 5.79
CA LYS A 42 -1.71 7.34 5.33
C LYS A 42 -2.22 6.22 4.41
N ALA A 43 -1.38 5.25 4.02
CA ALA A 43 -1.77 3.97 3.44
C ALA A 43 -2.80 4.11 2.30
N TYR A 44 -3.97 3.49 2.47
CA TYR A 44 -5.10 3.52 1.56
C TYR A 44 -5.61 4.93 1.23
N LEU A 45 -5.40 5.93 2.09
CA LEU A 45 -5.88 7.30 1.86
C LEU A 45 -5.15 8.01 0.71
N HIS A 46 -4.09 7.44 0.15
CA HIS A 46 -3.54 7.89 -1.14
C HIS A 46 -4.45 7.60 -2.32
N ILE A 47 -5.34 6.60 -2.19
CA ILE A 47 -6.13 6.11 -3.31
C ILE A 47 -7.46 6.86 -3.36
N PRO A 48 -7.70 7.70 -4.39
CA PRO A 48 -8.96 8.42 -4.51
C PRO A 48 -10.12 7.47 -4.74
N ILE A 49 -11.27 7.79 -4.16
CA ILE A 49 -12.54 7.11 -4.43
C ILE A 49 -13.20 7.78 -5.62
N ARG A 50 -13.75 6.97 -6.53
CA ARG A 50 -14.55 7.48 -7.64
C ARG A 50 -15.71 8.32 -7.09
N PRO A 51 -15.94 9.56 -7.58
CA PRO A 51 -16.99 10.43 -7.03
C PRO A 51 -18.38 9.80 -6.95
N SER A 52 -18.75 8.92 -7.90
CA SER A 52 -20.02 8.21 -7.89
C SER A 52 -20.21 7.25 -6.69
N PHE A 53 -19.13 6.88 -6.00
CA PHE A 53 -19.11 5.97 -4.86
C PHE A 53 -18.92 6.66 -3.50
N SER A 54 -18.53 7.94 -3.45
CA SER A 54 -18.30 8.66 -2.18
C SER A 54 -19.55 8.66 -1.28
N LYS A 55 -20.74 8.72 -1.90
CA LYS A 55 -22.03 8.65 -1.20
C LYS A 55 -22.23 7.39 -0.33
N PHE A 56 -21.58 6.28 -0.66
CA PHE A 56 -21.66 5.03 0.12
C PHE A 56 -20.72 5.05 1.33
N LEU A 57 -19.79 6.01 1.37
CA LEU A 57 -18.82 6.22 2.43
C LEU A 57 -19.15 7.48 3.25
N ARG A 58 -20.43 7.87 3.28
CA ARG A 58 -20.92 8.99 4.08
C ARG A 58 -20.97 8.64 5.56
N PHE A 59 -20.66 9.61 6.41
CA PHE A 59 -20.85 9.53 7.85
C PHE A 59 -21.37 10.86 8.40
N CYS A 60 -22.01 10.80 9.57
CA CYS A 60 -22.52 11.97 10.27
C CYS A 60 -21.65 12.25 11.50
N TYR A 61 -21.25 13.50 11.67
CA TYR A 61 -20.53 13.98 12.85
C TYR A 61 -21.11 15.33 13.26
N ASN A 62 -21.57 15.44 14.51
CA ASN A 62 -22.21 16.63 15.06
C ASN A 62 -23.36 17.20 14.19
N GLY A 63 -24.20 16.30 13.65
CA GLY A 63 -25.34 16.68 12.79
C GLY A 63 -24.95 17.07 11.35
N GLN A 64 -23.66 17.08 11.01
CA GLN A 64 -23.18 17.37 9.67
C GLN A 64 -22.77 16.08 8.95
N HIS A 65 -23.14 15.99 7.67
CA HIS A 65 -22.74 14.89 6.80
C HIS A 65 -21.39 15.17 6.13
N TYR A 66 -20.53 14.16 6.15
CA TYR A 66 -19.23 14.14 5.48
C TYR A 66 -19.13 12.90 4.60
N GLU A 67 -18.27 12.94 3.59
CA GLU A 67 -17.99 11.78 2.73
C GLU A 67 -16.49 11.63 2.53
N TYR A 68 -16.04 10.38 2.44
CA TYR A 68 -14.66 10.08 2.07
C TYR A 68 -14.43 10.34 0.58
N THR A 69 -13.39 11.14 0.28
CA THR A 69 -12.86 11.36 -1.07
C THR A 69 -11.72 10.41 -1.43
N ALA A 70 -11.12 9.77 -0.43
CA ALA A 70 -10.08 8.76 -0.56
C ALA A 70 -10.46 7.49 0.20
N MET A 71 -9.79 6.38 -0.10
CA MET A 71 -10.18 5.06 0.36
C MET A 71 -10.01 4.90 1.88
N PRO A 72 -11.10 4.74 2.64
CA PRO A 72 -11.01 4.62 4.09
C PRO A 72 -10.56 3.22 4.52
N PHE A 73 -9.97 3.14 5.70
CA PHE A 73 -9.82 1.88 6.42
C PHE A 73 -11.17 1.24 6.71
N GLY A 74 -11.21 -0.09 6.74
CA GLY A 74 -12.43 -0.87 6.95
C GLY A 74 -13.18 -1.26 5.68
N LEU A 75 -12.82 -0.69 4.52
CA LEU A 75 -13.38 -1.10 3.23
C LEU A 75 -12.78 -2.45 2.79
N SER A 76 -13.62 -3.46 2.59
CA SER A 76 -13.20 -4.83 2.25
C SER A 76 -12.39 -4.95 0.95
N SER A 77 -12.61 -4.03 0.00
CA SER A 77 -11.85 -3.98 -1.25
C SER A 77 -10.49 -3.30 -1.13
N ALA A 78 -10.21 -2.59 -0.02
CA ALA A 78 -9.03 -1.75 0.09
C ALA A 78 -7.70 -2.51 -0.02
N PRO A 79 -7.48 -3.62 0.72
CA PRO A 79 -6.22 -4.36 0.64
C PRO A 79 -5.89 -4.84 -0.79
N ARG A 80 -6.91 -5.30 -1.52
CA ARG A 80 -6.76 -5.74 -2.92
C ARG A 80 -6.36 -4.60 -3.83
N THR A 81 -7.10 -3.50 -3.77
CA THR A 81 -6.87 -2.35 -4.65
C THR A 81 -5.48 -1.79 -4.39
N PHE A 82 -5.10 -1.60 -3.13
CA PHE A 82 -3.80 -1.09 -2.76
C PHE A 82 -2.66 -2.01 -3.21
N THR A 83 -2.77 -3.32 -2.95
CA THR A 83 -1.78 -4.32 -3.41
C THR A 83 -1.60 -4.26 -4.93
N LYS A 84 -2.68 -4.15 -5.70
CA LYS A 84 -2.60 -4.09 -7.16
C LYS A 84 -1.93 -2.82 -7.67
N ILE A 85 -2.15 -1.69 -6.99
CA ILE A 85 -1.49 -0.43 -7.31
C ILE A 85 0.00 -0.51 -6.99
N LEU A 86 0.37 -0.98 -5.79
CA LEU A 86 1.78 -1.13 -5.40
C LEU A 86 2.54 -2.07 -6.34
N VAL A 87 1.96 -3.21 -6.70
CA VAL A 87 2.57 -4.15 -7.67
C VAL A 87 2.80 -3.50 -9.04
N ALA A 88 1.86 -2.65 -9.49
CA ALA A 88 2.01 -1.93 -10.75
C ALA A 88 3.11 -0.87 -10.67
N LEU A 89 3.14 -0.09 -9.58
CA LEU A 89 4.15 0.93 -9.32
C LEU A 89 5.56 0.33 -9.26
N ILE A 90 5.71 -0.79 -8.54
CA ILE A 90 6.95 -1.57 -8.50
C ILE A 90 7.32 -2.13 -9.87
N GLY A 91 6.34 -2.37 -10.74
CA GLY A 91 6.58 -2.74 -12.13
C GLY A 91 7.51 -1.77 -12.84
N HIS A 92 7.51 -0.48 -12.47
CA HIS A 92 8.44 0.52 -13.01
C HIS A 92 9.90 0.32 -12.55
N LEU A 93 10.11 -0.39 -11.44
CA LEU A 93 11.42 -0.75 -10.92
C LEU A 93 11.90 -2.13 -11.41
N ARG A 94 11.13 -2.81 -12.27
CA ARG A 94 11.42 -4.19 -12.68
C ARG A 94 12.71 -4.32 -13.49
N ASP A 95 13.09 -3.28 -14.23
CA ASP A 95 14.32 -3.26 -15.01
C ASP A 95 15.56 -2.97 -14.14
N ALA A 96 15.36 -2.48 -12.92
CA ALA A 96 16.41 -2.39 -11.91
C ALA A 96 16.49 -3.75 -11.17
N PRO A 97 17.70 -4.29 -10.90
CA PRO A 97 17.88 -5.56 -10.20
C PRO A 97 17.63 -5.42 -8.68
N ILE A 98 16.47 -4.88 -8.29
CA ILE A 98 16.08 -4.64 -6.90
C ILE A 98 15.24 -5.80 -6.40
N ARG A 99 15.67 -6.42 -5.29
CA ARG A 99 14.89 -7.43 -4.57
C ARG A 99 13.99 -6.71 -3.58
N LEU A 100 12.71 -6.60 -3.91
CA LEU A 100 11.76 -5.87 -3.07
C LEU A 100 10.44 -6.62 -2.88
N HIS A 101 9.78 -6.36 -1.76
CA HIS A 101 8.52 -6.98 -1.37
C HIS A 101 7.57 -5.94 -0.81
N CYS A 102 6.35 -5.87 -1.35
CA CYS A 102 5.27 -5.11 -0.73
C CYS A 102 4.47 -5.97 0.23
N TYR A 103 4.28 -5.45 1.44
CA TYR A 103 3.43 -6.03 2.46
C TYR A 103 2.56 -4.95 3.09
N LEU A 104 1.31 -4.86 2.66
CA LEU A 104 0.39 -3.79 3.08
C LEU A 104 0.99 -2.41 2.83
N ASP A 105 1.32 -1.67 3.88
CA ASP A 105 1.87 -0.32 3.85
C ASP A 105 3.41 -0.28 3.90
N ASP A 106 4.05 -1.44 4.11
CA ASP A 106 5.50 -1.59 4.11
C ASP A 106 6.03 -2.01 2.73
N VAL A 107 7.11 -1.38 2.30
CA VAL A 107 7.94 -1.81 1.16
C VAL A 107 9.30 -2.24 1.67
N LEU A 108 9.54 -3.54 1.67
CA LEU A 108 10.79 -4.16 2.12
C LEU A 108 11.77 -4.29 0.96
N ILE A 109 13.03 -3.96 1.20
CA ILE A 109 14.14 -4.03 0.26
C ILE A 109 15.20 -4.97 0.83
N LEU A 110 15.67 -5.90 0.00
CA LEU A 110 16.75 -6.83 0.31
C LEU A 110 17.96 -6.50 -0.58
N ALA A 111 19.14 -6.38 0.02
CA ALA A 111 20.37 -6.02 -0.68
C ALA A 111 21.58 -6.80 -0.15
N SER A 112 22.61 -6.98 -0.97
CA SER A 112 23.83 -7.70 -0.59
C SER A 112 24.88 -6.83 0.12
N SER A 113 24.66 -5.51 0.19
CA SER A 113 25.52 -4.59 0.93
C SER A 113 24.72 -3.38 1.42
N THR A 114 25.30 -2.64 2.38
CA THR A 114 24.74 -1.37 2.89
C THR A 114 24.58 -0.32 1.80
N GLU A 115 25.54 -0.21 0.89
CA GLU A 115 25.53 0.77 -0.21
C GLU A 115 24.40 0.43 -1.19
N GLN A 116 24.26 -0.86 -1.55
CA GLN A 116 23.17 -1.30 -2.40
C GLN A 116 21.81 -1.10 -1.72
N ALA A 117 21.70 -1.36 -0.42
CA ALA A 117 20.47 -1.10 0.34
C ALA A 117 20.10 0.39 0.27
N GLN A 118 21.06 1.29 0.47
CA GLN A 118 20.84 2.74 0.41
C GLN A 118 20.43 3.19 -1.00
N THR A 119 21.15 2.75 -2.04
CA THR A 119 20.81 3.10 -3.44
C THR A 119 19.43 2.61 -3.82
N ASN A 120 19.10 1.36 -3.51
CA ASN A 120 17.79 0.77 -3.81
C ASN A 120 16.67 1.47 -3.04
N THR A 121 16.92 1.83 -1.78
CA THR A 121 15.98 2.58 -0.95
C THR A 121 15.71 3.95 -1.56
N ASN A 122 16.74 4.72 -1.90
CA ASN A 122 16.59 6.04 -2.49
C ASN A 122 15.82 5.98 -3.83
N LEU A 123 16.13 5.01 -4.70
CA LEU A 123 15.41 4.86 -5.97
C LEU A 123 13.94 4.51 -5.75
N THR A 124 13.66 3.63 -4.78
CA THR A 124 12.29 3.22 -4.44
C THR A 124 11.49 4.39 -3.84
N ILE A 125 12.11 5.16 -2.94
CA ILE A 125 11.54 6.39 -2.36
C ILE A 125 11.21 7.39 -3.45
N GLN A 126 12.16 7.65 -4.37
CA GLN A 126 11.96 8.57 -5.48
C GLN A 126 10.78 8.12 -6.35
N THR A 127 10.75 6.85 -6.73
CA THR A 127 9.69 6.28 -7.57
C THR A 127 8.32 6.39 -6.90
N LEU A 128 8.22 6.06 -5.61
CA LEU A 128 6.98 6.19 -4.85
C LEU A 128 6.51 7.65 -4.79
N THR A 129 7.43 8.57 -4.52
CA THR A 129 7.16 10.01 -4.40
C THR A 129 6.71 10.61 -5.74
N ASP A 130 7.37 10.25 -6.84
CA ASP A 130 7.02 10.69 -8.19
C ASP A 130 5.60 10.26 -8.61
N HIS A 131 5.08 9.19 -8.01
CA HIS A 131 3.74 8.68 -8.23
C HIS A 131 2.74 9.11 -7.14
N GLY A 132 3.11 10.06 -6.27
CA GLY A 132 2.22 10.69 -5.30
C GLY A 132 2.07 9.96 -3.96
N PHE A 133 2.90 8.96 -3.68
CA PHE A 133 2.93 8.32 -2.36
C PHE A 133 3.79 9.14 -1.38
N SER A 134 3.28 9.30 -0.17
CA SER A 134 3.97 9.97 0.93
C SER A 134 4.59 8.94 1.87
N ILE A 135 5.87 9.12 2.19
CA ILE A 135 6.67 8.19 3.01
C ILE A 135 6.84 8.75 4.41
N LYS A 136 6.90 7.87 5.41
CA LYS A 136 7.06 8.26 6.80
C LYS A 136 8.54 8.53 7.08
N ASN A 137 8.82 9.72 7.60
CA ASN A 137 10.16 10.13 8.05
C ASN A 137 10.62 9.30 9.25
#